data_AF-A0A7S3VGK7-F1
#
_entry.id   AF-A0A7S3VGK7-F1
#
_cell.length_a   1.000
_cell.length_b   1.000
_cell.length_c   1.000
_cell.angle_alpha   90.00
_cell.angle_beta   90.00
_cell.angle_gamma   90.00
#
_symmetry.space_group_name_H-M   'P 1'
#
loop_
_entity.id
_entity.type
_entity.pdbx_description
1 polymer ?
#
loop_
_entity_poly.entity_id
_entity_poly.type
_entity_poly.pdbx_seq_one_letter_code
_entity_poly.pdbx_strand_id
1 'polypeptide(L)'
;GGTFATSGRNDCVGALFEGSLRVGPLIKTICVTSDDGSKLFLNNTLVIDNDGAHGDVKKCYSNIQEGFFTLKLEFFERTGGATCVLEWGPNTNNLSVVVAPTL
;
A
#
# COMPACT_ATOMS: atom_id res chain seq x y z
N GLY A 1 2.48 -10.47 17.27
CA GLY A 1 1.18 -9.82 17.01
C GLY A 1 1.12 -8.56 17.83
N GLY A 2 1.16 -7.41 17.17
CA GLY A 2 0.99 -6.11 17.79
C GLY A 2 -0.19 -5.39 17.16
N THR A 3 -0.70 -4.40 17.86
CA THR A 3 -1.77 -3.50 17.38
C THR A 3 -1.46 -2.96 15.99
N PHE A 4 -2.33 -3.20 15.00
CA PHE A 4 -2.18 -2.58 13.68
C PHE A 4 -2.54 -1.09 13.77
N ALA A 5 -1.65 -0.22 13.29
CA ALA A 5 -1.90 1.22 13.13
C ALA A 5 -2.63 1.89 14.32
N THR A 6 -2.19 1.62 15.55
CA THR A 6 -2.77 2.15 16.81
C THR A 6 -4.21 1.72 17.15
N SER A 7 -4.81 0.79 16.40
CA SER A 7 -6.21 0.35 16.56
C SER A 7 -6.58 -0.36 17.87
N GLY A 8 -5.60 -0.77 18.66
CA GLY A 8 -5.73 -1.73 19.77
C GLY A 8 -6.06 -3.17 19.35
N ARG A 9 -6.10 -3.49 18.05
CA ARG A 9 -6.55 -4.79 17.52
C ARG A 9 -5.46 -5.47 16.70
N ASN A 10 -5.44 -6.80 16.80
CA ASN A 10 -4.55 -7.66 16.01
C ASN A 10 -5.29 -8.32 14.84
N ASP A 11 -6.60 -8.55 14.98
CA ASP A 11 -7.45 -9.26 14.01
C ASP A 11 -8.74 -8.47 13.73
N CYS A 12 -9.43 -8.80 12.64
CA CYS A 12 -10.67 -8.17 12.20
C CYS A 12 -10.56 -6.64 12.15
N VAL A 13 -9.45 -6.13 11.60
CA VAL A 13 -9.14 -4.71 11.50
C VAL A 13 -9.18 -4.27 10.05
N GLY A 14 -9.64 -3.05 9.81
CA GLY A 14 -9.54 -2.37 8.52
C GLY A 14 -8.85 -1.03 8.70
N ALA A 15 -8.15 -0.58 7.68
CA ALA A 15 -7.53 0.73 7.67
C ALA A 15 -7.70 1.41 6.31
N LEU A 16 -7.78 2.72 6.37
CA LEU A 16 -7.83 3.59 5.21
C LEU A 16 -6.72 4.63 5.35
N PHE A 17 -5.77 4.61 4.42
CA PHE A 17 -4.74 5.63 4.30
C PHE A 17 -5.08 6.55 3.13
N GLU A 18 -5.20 7.85 3.41
CA GLU A 18 -5.51 8.87 2.41
C GLU A 18 -4.44 9.96 2.40
N GLY A 19 -4.15 10.49 1.22
CA GLY A 19 -3.23 11.60 1.09
C GLY A 19 -2.92 11.95 -0.36
N SER A 20 -1.85 12.72 -0.55
CA SER A 20 -1.34 13.09 -1.85
C SER A 20 0.01 12.42 -2.08
N LEU A 21 0.16 11.75 -3.22
CA LEU A 21 1.41 11.11 -3.63
C LEU A 21 2.06 11.93 -4.75
N ARG A 22 3.28 12.43 -4.51
CA ARG A 22 4.11 13.06 -5.53
C ARG A 22 5.09 12.04 -6.10
N VAL A 23 4.91 11.65 -7.35
CA VAL A 23 5.75 10.69 -8.06
C VAL A 23 6.77 11.44 -8.90
N GLY A 24 8.06 11.24 -8.62
CA GLY A 24 9.16 11.83 -9.37
C GLY A 24 9.55 11.00 -10.62
N PRO A 25 10.39 11.56 -11.52
CA PRO A 25 10.73 10.96 -12.82
C PRO A 25 11.39 9.58 -12.73
N LEU A 26 12.07 9.29 -11.61
CA LEU A 26 12.79 8.04 -11.38
C LEU A 26 11.90 6.91 -10.87
N ILE A 27 10.66 7.19 -10.47
CA ILE A 27 9.73 6.17 -9.97
C ILE A 27 8.91 5.64 -11.15
N LYS A 28 8.93 4.32 -11.34
CA LYS A 28 8.20 3.61 -12.41
C LYS A 28 7.36 2.46 -11.92
N THR A 29 7.58 2.01 -10.68
CA THR A 29 6.86 0.91 -10.06
C THR A 29 6.39 1.33 -8.67
N ILE A 30 5.15 0.99 -8.34
CA ILE A 30 4.61 1.02 -6.98
C ILE A 30 4.18 -0.40 -6.64
N CYS A 31 4.46 -0.87 -5.43
CA CYS A 31 4.01 -2.16 -4.95
C CYS A 31 3.32 -2.02 -3.59
N VAL A 32 2.35 -2.89 -3.34
CA VAL A 32 1.77 -3.10 -2.01
C VAL A 32 2.01 -4.56 -1.62
N THR A 33 2.55 -4.76 -0.42
CA THR A 33 2.57 -6.07 0.24
C THR A 33 1.50 -6.07 1.32
N SER A 34 0.59 -7.04 1.30
CA SER A 34 -0.42 -7.19 2.34
C SER A 34 -0.65 -8.63 2.80
N ASP A 35 -1.02 -8.74 4.07
CA ASP A 35 -1.59 -9.91 4.76
C ASP A 35 -2.64 -9.34 5.73
N ASP A 36 -3.95 -9.52 5.53
CA ASP A 36 -4.64 -10.08 4.36
C ASP A 36 -4.62 -9.13 3.14
N GLY A 37 -5.76 -8.52 2.79
CA GLY A 37 -5.98 -7.91 1.49
C GLY A 37 -5.85 -6.39 1.48
N SER A 38 -5.55 -5.84 0.30
CA SER A 38 -5.47 -4.39 0.09
C SER A 38 -5.91 -3.95 -1.30
N LYS A 39 -6.31 -2.67 -1.41
CA LYS A 39 -6.60 -2.02 -2.69
C LYS A 39 -5.96 -0.63 -2.72
N LEU A 40 -5.14 -0.36 -3.74
CA LEU A 40 -4.56 0.96 -3.97
C LEU A 40 -5.27 1.67 -5.12
N PHE A 41 -5.69 2.90 -4.84
CA PHE A 41 -6.26 3.80 -5.81
C PHE A 41 -5.36 5.03 -5.97
N LEU A 42 -5.16 5.45 -7.22
CA LEU A 42 -4.53 6.71 -7.59
C LEU A 42 -5.52 7.52 -8.44
N ASN A 43 -5.84 8.75 -8.05
CA ASN A 43 -6.88 9.56 -8.72
C ASN A 43 -8.18 8.78 -8.89
N ASN A 44 -8.62 8.09 -7.83
CA ASN A 44 -9.82 7.24 -7.78
C ASN A 44 -9.81 6.05 -8.75
N THR A 45 -8.72 5.79 -9.46
CA THR A 45 -8.55 4.62 -10.33
C THR A 45 -7.89 3.49 -9.54
N LEU A 46 -8.48 2.30 -9.54
CA LEU A 46 -7.89 1.11 -8.93
C LEU A 46 -6.66 0.69 -9.74
N VAL A 47 -5.47 0.80 -9.15
CA VAL A 47 -4.20 0.45 -9.81
C VAL A 47 -3.59 -0.85 -9.29
N ILE A 48 -3.89 -1.21 -8.03
CA ILE A 48 -3.53 -2.50 -7.45
C ILE A 48 -4.76 -3.05 -6.75
N ASP A 49 -5.20 -4.21 -7.20
CA ASP A 49 -6.20 -5.04 -6.52
C ASP A 49 -5.49 -6.26 -5.92
N ASN A 50 -5.22 -6.20 -4.61
CA ASN A 50 -4.69 -7.30 -3.82
C ASN A 50 -5.72 -7.75 -2.78
N ASP A 51 -7.00 -7.79 -3.17
CA ASP A 51 -8.08 -8.16 -2.27
C ASP A 51 -8.17 -9.68 -2.01
N GLY A 52 -8.92 -10.04 -0.98
CA GLY A 52 -9.12 -11.43 -0.53
C GLY A 52 -8.26 -11.80 0.67
N ALA A 53 -8.66 -12.86 1.38
CA ALA A 53 -7.90 -13.38 2.51
C ALA A 53 -6.71 -14.21 2.01
N HIS A 54 -5.51 -13.87 2.45
CA HIS A 54 -4.25 -14.48 2.03
C HIS A 54 -3.11 -14.06 2.96
N GLY A 55 -2.06 -14.88 3.08
CA GLY A 55 -0.81 -14.47 3.74
C GLY A 55 -0.08 -13.35 2.97
N ASP A 56 1.12 -12.97 3.41
CA ASP A 56 1.96 -11.95 2.73
C ASP A 56 2.04 -12.13 1.19
N VAL A 57 1.36 -11.25 0.45
CA VAL A 57 1.40 -11.18 -1.01
C VAL A 57 1.77 -9.77 -1.46
N LYS A 58 2.78 -9.67 -2.33
CA LYS A 58 3.18 -8.43 -3.01
C LYS A 58 2.54 -8.34 -4.39
N LYS A 59 1.84 -7.24 -4.68
CA LYS A 59 1.40 -6.86 -6.03
C LYS A 59 1.98 -5.50 -6.42
N CYS A 60 2.25 -5.34 -7.72
CA CYS A 60 2.89 -4.14 -8.25
C CYS A 60 2.13 -3.56 -9.43
N TYR A 61 2.13 -2.22 -9.51
CA TYR A 61 1.70 -1.43 -10.65
C TYR A 61 2.92 -0.79 -11.31
N SER A 62 3.16 -1.15 -12.57
CA SER A 62 4.31 -0.70 -13.36
C SER A 62 3.92 0.41 -14.33
N ASN A 63 4.92 1.13 -14.85
CA ASN A 63 4.76 2.23 -15.81
C ASN A 63 3.96 3.42 -15.29
N ILE A 64 3.98 3.66 -13.96
CA ILE A 64 3.44 4.90 -13.40
C ILE A 64 4.18 6.11 -13.98
N GLN A 65 3.41 7.15 -14.32
CA GLN A 65 3.94 8.40 -14.81
C GLN A 65 4.30 9.33 -13.64
N GLU A 66 5.23 10.24 -13.87
CA GLU A 66 5.49 11.31 -12.91
C GLU A 66 4.24 12.20 -12.75
N GLY A 67 4.08 12.80 -11.57
CA GLY A 67 2.94 13.68 -11.30
C GLY A 67 2.48 13.66 -9.85
N PHE A 68 1.33 14.28 -9.63
CA PHE A 68 0.64 14.29 -8.35
C PHE A 68 -0.64 13.46 -8.46
N PHE A 69 -0.86 12.60 -7.46
CA PHE A 69 -2.01 11.72 -7.40
C PHE A 69 -2.68 11.85 -6.04
N THR A 70 -4.01 11.85 -5.99
CA THR A 70 -4.70 11.46 -4.75
C THR A 70 -4.45 9.98 -4.52
N LEU A 71 -4.08 9.62 -3.30
CA LEU A 71 -3.83 8.25 -2.89
C LEU A 71 -4.91 7.81 -1.91
N LYS A 72 -5.45 6.62 -2.16
CA LYS A 72 -6.29 5.89 -1.21
C LYS A 72 -5.80 4.45 -1.15
N LEU A 73 -5.33 4.00 0.01
CA LEU A 73 -4.95 2.61 0.26
C LEU A 73 -5.91 2.02 1.30
N GLU A 74 -6.75 1.11 0.83
CA GLU A 74 -7.62 0.29 1.67
C GLU A 74 -6.88 -0.98 2.07
N PHE A 75 -6.99 -1.37 3.34
CA PHE A 75 -6.42 -2.60 3.89
C PHE A 75 -7.41 -3.26 4.83
N PHE A 76 -7.40 -4.59 4.88
CA PHE A 76 -8.03 -5.34 5.95
C PHE A 76 -7.17 -6.51 6.38
N GLU A 77 -7.36 -6.90 7.64
CA GLU A 77 -6.82 -8.12 8.24
C GLU A 77 -7.96 -8.86 8.94
N ARG A 78 -8.15 -10.14 8.59
CA ARG A 78 -9.20 -10.98 9.16
C ARG A 78 -8.71 -11.71 10.40
N THR A 79 -7.64 -12.50 10.29
CA THR A 79 -7.04 -13.27 11.38
C THR A 79 -5.58 -13.63 11.10
N GLY A 80 -4.69 -13.47 12.07
CA GLY A 80 -3.31 -13.93 11.97
C GLY A 80 -2.29 -12.80 11.93
N GLY A 81 -1.58 -12.66 10.81
CA GLY A 81 -0.51 -11.68 10.62
C GLY A 81 -1.00 -10.46 9.88
N ALA A 82 -0.69 -9.25 10.36
CA ALA A 82 -1.11 -8.00 9.73
C ALA A 82 0.09 -7.32 9.05
N THR A 83 0.15 -7.34 7.71
CA THR A 83 1.14 -6.62 6.91
C THR A 83 0.45 -5.65 5.98
N CYS A 84 0.93 -4.41 5.90
CA CYS A 84 0.51 -3.46 4.87
C CYS A 84 1.66 -2.49 4.58
N VAL A 85 2.41 -2.74 3.51
CA VAL A 85 3.59 -1.94 3.14
C VAL A 85 3.45 -1.43 1.72
N LEU A 86 3.48 -0.10 1.56
CA LEU A 86 3.56 0.58 0.27
C LEU A 86 5.04 0.86 -0.05
N GLU A 87 5.50 0.41 -1.21
CA GLU A 87 6.86 0.60 -1.70
C GLU A 87 6.85 1.18 -3.11
N TRP A 88 7.91 1.89 -3.50
CA TRP A 88 8.05 2.46 -4.84
C TRP A 88 9.51 2.51 -5.32
N GLY A 89 9.72 2.62 -6.63
CA GLY A 89 11.07 2.77 -7.17
C GLY A 89 11.15 2.67 -8.69
N PRO A 90 12.37 2.68 -9.26
CA PRO A 90 12.57 2.56 -10.70
C PRO A 90 12.14 1.21 -11.27
N ASN A 91 12.14 0.14 -10.48
CA ASN A 91 11.66 -1.20 -10.85
C ASN A 91 11.48 -2.07 -9.59
N THR A 92 10.96 -3.29 -9.75
CA THR A 92 10.69 -4.23 -8.65
C THR A 92 11.93 -4.70 -7.89
N ASN A 93 13.15 -4.54 -8.43
CA ASN A 93 14.41 -4.93 -7.77
C ASN A 93 15.05 -3.77 -6.98
N ASN A 94 14.50 -2.56 -7.08
CA ASN A 94 14.99 -1.38 -6.39
C ASN A 94 13.79 -0.58 -5.93
N LEU A 95 13.25 -0.98 -4.78
CA LEU A 95 12.10 -0.37 -4.13
C LEU A 95 12.53 0.24 -2.80
N SER A 96 11.85 1.30 -2.39
CA SER A 96 11.95 1.91 -1.07
C SER A 96 10.56 2.03 -0.47
N VAL A 97 10.44 1.86 0.85
CA VAL A 97 9.19 2.07 1.57
C VAL A 97 8.75 3.53 1.40
N VAL A 98 7.48 3.74 1.09
CA VAL A 98 6.89 5.08 1.07
C VAL A 98 6.65 5.51 2.52
N VAL A 99 7.36 6.55 2.94
CA VAL A 99 7.27 7.09 4.30
C VAL A 99 6.50 8.42 4.25
N ALA A 100 5.48 8.55 5.10
CA ALA A 100 4.78 9.82 5.26
C ALA A 100 5.77 10.89 5.80
N PRO A 101 5.69 12.16 5.36
CA PRO A 101 6.49 13.22 5.94
C PRO A 101 6.27 13.30 7.45
N THR A 102 7.34 13.39 8.24
CA THR A 102 7.23 13.77 9.65
C THR A 102 6.84 15.24 9.73
N LEU A 103 5.84 15.56 10.55
CA LEU A 103 5.47 16.94 10.90
C LEU A 103 6.59 17.62 11.69
#